data_AF-A0A4Q3B283-F1
#
_entry.id   AF-A0A4Q3B283-F1
#
_cell.length_a   1.000
_cell.length_b   1.000
_cell.length_c   1.000
_cell.angle_alpha   90.00
_cell.angle_beta   90.00
_cell.angle_gamma   90.00
#
_symmetry.space_group_name_H-M   'P 1'
#
loop_
_entity.id
_entity.type
_entity.pdbx_description
1 polymer ?
#
loop_
_entity_poly.entity_id
_entity_poly.type
_entity_poly.pdbx_seq_one_letter_code
_entity_poly.pdbx_strand_id
1 'polypeptide(L)'
;MKYPFLVIIAFLLVLSVAKAQEVSQTMLLTDITIQLESTDAVNAMYNFKYAEAEAKFNELKRRYPYHPMPYFLLGLSEWWKIVPTNIKATKYDDKFFAYMDSSIYFAEKLYEENENNVEAAFFLSAAYGFKGRLHSERKNWRKATVSGKEALNYMEKAKQGSNLSPELLFGDALFNYYAVWIKENYPLLRPILLFFPDGDKKKGIEQLSTVAVNAFYTRTEAQFFLMKILANEENNPQEAMKYSRYLATTFPDNAYFQRFYARQCYVLGEITELEKVSKEILDKLNRKMPGYEEISGRYASFFLGYVYQYRYKKPEEAKKYYLQSVVYAKNTDEEKSGYNISALVNLGRIADKQENYALVREYFKEVTKLADNKSSAHKEAKEYLKKKQKKKKK
;
A
#
# COMPACT_ATOMS: atom_id res chain seq x y z
N MET A 1 -35.46 -50.51 38.33
CA MET A 1 -34.67 -50.60 37.08
C MET A 1 -35.54 -50.27 35.88
N LYS A 2 -35.72 -49.00 35.50
CA LYS A 2 -36.36 -48.63 34.22
C LYS A 2 -36.07 -47.17 33.84
N TYR A 3 -34.84 -46.81 33.46
CA TYR A 3 -34.56 -45.64 32.60
C TYR A 3 -33.21 -45.74 31.85
N PRO A 4 -32.98 -46.69 30.92
CA PRO A 4 -31.84 -46.62 30.01
C PRO A 4 -32.18 -46.04 28.62
N PHE A 5 -33.45 -45.74 28.31
CA PHE A 5 -33.87 -45.38 26.95
C PHE A 5 -33.90 -43.88 26.63
N LEU A 6 -33.90 -43.00 27.63
CA LEU A 6 -34.01 -41.54 27.43
C LEU A 6 -32.66 -40.85 27.20
N VAL A 7 -31.54 -41.46 27.63
CA VAL A 7 -30.18 -40.90 27.42
C VAL A 7 -29.68 -41.14 25.99
N ILE A 8 -30.15 -42.21 25.33
CA ILE A 8 -29.73 -42.57 23.97
C ILE A 8 -30.39 -41.65 22.92
N ILE A 9 -31.62 -41.18 23.16
CA ILE A 9 -32.30 -40.24 22.25
C ILE A 9 -31.71 -38.83 22.35
N ALA A 10 -31.26 -38.41 23.54
CA ALA A 10 -30.54 -37.15 23.71
C ALA A 10 -29.15 -37.20 23.03
N PHE A 11 -28.45 -38.35 23.06
CA PHE A 11 -27.18 -38.52 22.37
C PHE A 11 -27.33 -38.59 20.83
N LEU A 12 -28.41 -39.18 20.34
CA LEU A 12 -28.73 -39.22 18.90
C LEU A 12 -29.19 -37.87 18.34
N LEU A 13 -29.84 -37.03 19.15
CA LEU A 13 -30.18 -35.65 18.78
C LEU A 13 -28.97 -34.71 18.77
N VAL A 14 -27.99 -34.93 19.66
CA VAL A 14 -26.72 -34.18 19.62
C VAL A 14 -25.86 -34.62 18.43
N LEU A 15 -25.92 -35.90 18.04
CA LEU A 15 -25.24 -36.41 16.84
C LEU A 15 -25.93 -36.02 15.52
N SER A 16 -27.24 -35.79 15.50
CA SER A 16 -27.94 -35.32 14.30
C SER A 16 -27.80 -33.81 14.08
N VAL A 17 -27.61 -33.02 15.14
CA VAL A 17 -27.21 -31.60 15.00
C VAL A 17 -25.74 -31.47 14.61
N ALA A 18 -24.87 -32.39 15.05
CA ALA A 18 -23.47 -32.45 14.60
C ALA A 18 -23.29 -32.95 13.16
N LYS A 19 -24.30 -33.59 12.55
CA LYS A 19 -24.29 -34.04 11.14
C LYS A 19 -25.00 -33.11 10.16
N ALA A 20 -25.53 -31.98 10.62
CA ALA A 20 -26.13 -30.96 9.75
C ALA A 20 -25.10 -29.97 9.16
N GLN A 21 -23.81 -30.27 9.28
CA GLN A 21 -22.73 -29.51 8.68
C GLN A 21 -21.85 -30.41 7.82
N GLU A 22 -22.48 -31.22 6.96
CA GLU A 22 -21.89 -31.49 5.64
C GLU A 22 -21.93 -30.17 4.86
N VAL A 23 -21.01 -29.26 5.22
CA VAL A 23 -20.59 -28.20 4.31
C VAL A 23 -19.99 -28.97 3.15
N SER A 24 -20.73 -29.04 2.03
CA SER A 24 -20.14 -29.22 0.71
C SER A 24 -18.77 -28.55 0.73
N GLN A 25 -17.70 -29.29 0.41
CA GLN A 25 -16.28 -28.89 0.38
C GLN A 25 -16.03 -27.68 -0.56
N THR A 26 -16.72 -26.57 -0.33
CA THR A 26 -16.70 -25.35 -1.12
C THR A 26 -15.96 -24.35 -0.27
N MET A 27 -14.77 -23.98 -0.70
CA MET A 27 -13.97 -22.95 -0.04
C MET A 27 -14.79 -21.66 0.01
N LEU A 28 -14.87 -21.01 1.17
CA LEU A 28 -15.64 -19.78 1.35
C LEU A 28 -15.11 -18.68 0.42
N LEU A 29 -13.79 -18.68 0.17
CA LEU A 29 -13.08 -17.83 -0.78
C LEU A 29 -13.59 -17.97 -2.21
N THR A 30 -14.11 -19.15 -2.59
CA THR A 30 -14.65 -19.40 -3.93
C THR A 30 -16.17 -19.38 -4.00
N ASP A 31 -16.84 -19.19 -2.86
CA ASP A 31 -18.29 -19.08 -2.82
C ASP A 31 -18.74 -17.77 -3.50
N ILE A 32 -19.47 -17.90 -4.60
CA ILE A 32 -19.93 -16.75 -5.40
C ILE A 32 -20.86 -15.82 -4.63
N THR A 33 -21.67 -16.36 -3.70
CA THR A 33 -22.59 -15.57 -2.88
C THR A 33 -21.77 -14.70 -1.93
N ILE A 34 -20.77 -15.28 -1.29
CA ILE A 34 -19.87 -14.55 -0.38
C ILE A 34 -19.02 -13.54 -1.13
N GLN A 35 -18.55 -13.87 -2.33
CA GLN A 35 -17.85 -12.92 -3.19
C GLN A 35 -18.75 -11.72 -3.50
N LEU A 36 -19.96 -11.95 -4.02
CA LEU A 36 -20.90 -10.87 -4.34
C LEU A 36 -21.23 -10.02 -3.10
N GLU A 37 -21.55 -10.64 -1.97
CA GLU A 37 -21.81 -9.95 -0.69
C GLU A 37 -20.60 -9.12 -0.21
N SER A 38 -19.38 -9.62 -0.42
CA SER A 38 -18.15 -8.97 0.04
C SER A 38 -17.64 -7.89 -0.93
N THR A 39 -18.13 -7.86 -2.18
CA THR A 39 -17.69 -6.90 -3.22
C THR A 39 -17.81 -5.47 -2.72
N ASP A 40 -18.99 -5.11 -2.22
CA ASP A 40 -19.28 -3.74 -1.79
C ASP A 40 -18.44 -3.36 -0.57
N ALA A 41 -18.25 -4.29 0.37
CA ALA A 41 -17.44 -4.07 1.56
C ALA A 41 -15.95 -3.88 1.22
N VAL A 42 -15.41 -4.68 0.31
CA VAL A 42 -14.03 -4.56 -0.17
C VAL A 42 -13.83 -3.25 -0.94
N ASN A 43 -14.78 -2.89 -1.81
CA ASN A 43 -14.73 -1.62 -2.53
C ASN A 43 -14.86 -0.41 -1.59
N ALA A 44 -15.73 -0.49 -0.59
CA ALA A 44 -15.87 0.51 0.46
C ALA A 44 -14.54 0.67 1.23
N MET A 45 -13.86 -0.42 1.57
CA MET A 45 -12.55 -0.39 2.22
C MET A 45 -11.51 0.33 1.34
N TYR A 46 -11.39 -0.04 0.06
CA TYR A 46 -10.47 0.63 -0.85
C TYR A 46 -10.85 2.08 -1.12
N ASN A 47 -12.13 2.44 -1.06
CA ASN A 47 -12.61 3.83 -1.16
C ASN A 47 -12.63 4.57 0.19
N PHE A 48 -11.97 4.01 1.22
CA PHE A 48 -11.83 4.58 2.56
C PHE A 48 -13.15 4.88 3.29
N LYS A 49 -14.22 4.17 2.93
CA LYS A 49 -15.48 4.08 3.66
C LYS A 49 -15.38 2.99 4.73
N TYR A 50 -14.40 3.13 5.64
CA TYR A 50 -14.05 2.07 6.59
C TYR A 50 -15.21 1.62 7.47
N ALA A 51 -16.06 2.54 7.93
CA ALA A 51 -17.21 2.19 8.77
C ALA A 51 -18.22 1.27 8.05
N GLU A 52 -18.46 1.54 6.77
CA GLU A 52 -19.34 0.73 5.92
C GLU A 52 -18.74 -0.66 5.66
N ALA A 53 -17.46 -0.70 5.28
CA ALA A 53 -16.72 -1.94 5.07
C ALA A 53 -16.68 -2.82 6.33
N GLU A 54 -16.31 -2.23 7.47
CA GLU A 54 -16.14 -2.95 8.74
C GLU A 54 -17.47 -3.44 9.31
N ALA A 55 -18.59 -2.74 9.07
CA ALA A 55 -19.90 -3.24 9.45
C ALA A 55 -20.21 -4.58 8.76
N LYS A 56 -19.87 -4.69 7.47
CA LYS A 56 -20.05 -5.91 6.68
C LYS A 56 -19.04 -6.99 7.03
N PHE A 57 -17.78 -6.67 7.26
CA PHE A 57 -16.80 -7.65 7.74
C PHE A 57 -17.18 -8.22 9.11
N ASN A 58 -17.75 -7.39 10.00
CA ASN A 58 -18.28 -7.86 11.29
C ASN A 58 -19.54 -8.71 11.14
N GLU A 59 -20.39 -8.45 10.15
CA GLU A 59 -21.51 -9.33 9.80
C GLU A 59 -21.02 -10.70 9.33
N LEU A 60 -20.04 -10.72 8.42
CA LEU A 60 -19.39 -11.95 7.96
C LEU A 60 -18.74 -12.71 9.12
N LYS A 61 -18.09 -12.00 10.06
CA LYS A 61 -17.54 -12.58 11.28
C LYS A 61 -18.60 -13.23 12.17
N ARG A 62 -19.81 -12.67 12.27
CA ARG A 62 -20.90 -13.30 13.04
C ARG A 62 -21.44 -14.57 12.37
N ARG A 63 -21.49 -14.58 11.02
CA ARG A 63 -21.93 -15.74 10.24
C ARG A 63 -20.89 -16.87 10.22
N TYR A 64 -19.61 -16.51 10.14
CA TYR A 64 -18.48 -17.44 10.02
C TYR A 64 -17.43 -17.17 11.12
N PRO A 65 -17.76 -17.37 12.41
CA PRO A 65 -16.91 -16.96 13.52
C PRO A 65 -15.59 -17.73 13.62
N TYR A 66 -15.53 -18.94 13.06
CA TYR A 66 -14.35 -19.81 13.07
C TYR A 66 -13.59 -19.82 11.74
N HIS A 67 -14.03 -19.01 10.75
CA HIS A 67 -13.35 -18.91 9.47
C HIS A 67 -12.31 -17.77 9.51
N PRO A 68 -11.13 -17.90 8.89
CA PRO A 68 -10.09 -16.86 8.92
C PRO A 68 -10.45 -15.58 8.15
N MET A 69 -11.20 -15.69 7.05
CA MET A 69 -11.53 -14.59 6.12
C MET A 69 -12.01 -13.29 6.79
N PRO A 70 -13.01 -13.29 7.71
CA PRO A 70 -13.54 -12.04 8.26
C PRO A 70 -12.50 -11.28 9.09
N TYR A 71 -11.66 -12.02 9.83
CA TYR A 71 -10.57 -11.44 10.61
C TYR A 71 -9.49 -10.86 9.70
N PHE A 72 -9.14 -11.58 8.63
CA PHE A 72 -8.20 -11.09 7.63
C PHE A 72 -8.68 -9.77 6.99
N LEU A 73 -9.96 -9.69 6.61
CA LEU A 73 -10.56 -8.48 6.02
C LEU A 73 -10.56 -7.29 6.99
N LEU A 74 -10.86 -7.52 8.27
CA LEU A 74 -10.74 -6.47 9.31
C LEU A 74 -9.29 -6.01 9.48
N GLY A 75 -8.33 -6.93 9.44
CA GLY A 75 -6.90 -6.60 9.45
C GLY A 75 -6.48 -5.81 8.20
N LEU A 76 -7.00 -6.15 7.02
CA LEU A 76 -6.77 -5.36 5.80
C LEU A 76 -7.34 -3.95 5.89
N SER A 77 -8.49 -3.75 6.54
CA SER A 77 -9.02 -2.40 6.80
C SER A 77 -8.01 -1.56 7.60
N GLU A 78 -7.44 -2.13 8.67
CA GLU A 78 -6.40 -1.45 9.46
C GLU A 78 -5.13 -1.18 8.64
N TRP A 79 -4.71 -2.13 7.81
CA TRP A 79 -3.59 -1.94 6.88
C TRP A 79 -3.83 -0.75 5.94
N TRP A 80 -5.02 -0.64 5.36
CA TRP A 80 -5.37 0.45 4.45
C TRP A 80 -5.56 1.80 5.13
N LYS A 81 -5.68 1.85 6.47
CA LYS A 81 -5.56 3.09 7.25
C LYS A 81 -4.09 3.51 7.47
N ILE A 82 -3.15 2.56 7.44
CA ILE A 82 -1.70 2.80 7.61
C ILE A 82 -1.06 3.29 6.29
N VAL A 83 -1.34 2.61 5.18
CA VAL A 83 -0.75 2.88 3.84
C VAL A 83 -0.74 4.37 3.42
N PRO A 84 -1.84 5.14 3.51
CA PRO A 84 -1.86 6.53 3.01
C PRO A 84 -0.87 7.44 3.75
N THR A 85 -0.52 7.13 4.99
CA THR A 85 0.41 7.88 5.87
C THR A 85 1.88 7.68 5.49
N ASN A 86 2.17 7.05 4.35
CA ASN A 86 3.48 6.49 4.01
C ASN A 86 3.96 5.52 5.09
N ILE A 87 3.00 4.76 5.63
CA ILE A 87 3.19 3.72 6.65
C ILE A 87 3.79 4.28 7.95
N LYS A 88 3.65 5.57 8.25
CA LYS A 88 4.17 6.16 9.50
C LYS A 88 3.23 6.00 10.69
N ALA A 89 1.92 5.95 10.46
CA ALA A 89 0.96 5.83 11.56
C ALA A 89 1.06 4.47 12.25
N THR A 90 1.33 4.49 13.56
CA THR A 90 1.45 3.29 14.42
C THR A 90 0.19 2.96 15.21
N LYS A 91 -0.75 3.91 15.32
CA LYS A 91 -1.98 3.76 16.12
C LYS A 91 -2.91 2.61 15.69
N TYR A 92 -2.70 2.08 14.49
CA TYR A 92 -3.46 0.96 13.94
C TYR A 92 -2.73 -0.39 14.07
N ASP A 93 -1.44 -0.37 14.45
CA ASP A 93 -0.58 -1.55 14.43
C ASP A 93 -1.12 -2.66 15.34
N ASP A 94 -1.51 -2.34 16.58
CA ASP A 94 -1.97 -3.34 17.56
C ASP A 94 -3.26 -4.04 17.09
N LYS A 95 -4.21 -3.28 16.54
CA LYS A 95 -5.46 -3.84 15.99
C LYS A 95 -5.17 -4.68 14.74
N PHE A 96 -4.30 -4.19 13.86
CA PHE A 96 -3.86 -4.93 12.69
C PHE A 96 -3.25 -6.29 13.09
N PHE A 97 -2.29 -6.30 14.02
CA PHE A 97 -1.65 -7.53 14.47
C PHE A 97 -2.64 -8.48 15.13
N ALA A 98 -3.54 -7.98 15.99
CA ALA A 98 -4.56 -8.81 16.63
C ALA A 98 -5.49 -9.51 15.62
N TYR A 99 -5.90 -8.80 14.55
CA TYR A 99 -6.72 -9.39 13.49
C TYR A 99 -5.95 -10.40 12.64
N MET A 100 -4.68 -10.12 12.32
CA MET A 100 -3.82 -11.07 11.61
C MET A 100 -3.56 -12.32 12.44
N ASP A 101 -3.33 -12.17 13.74
CA ASP A 101 -3.15 -13.29 14.69
C ASP A 101 -4.43 -14.13 14.81
N SER A 102 -5.60 -13.49 14.84
CA SER A 102 -6.89 -14.20 14.83
C SER A 102 -7.09 -14.97 13.53
N SER A 103 -6.77 -14.36 12.38
CA SER A 103 -6.83 -15.02 11.07
C SER A 103 -5.89 -16.22 11.01
N ILE A 104 -4.67 -16.10 11.53
CA ILE A 104 -3.70 -17.19 11.61
C ILE A 104 -4.24 -18.31 12.47
N TYR A 105 -4.72 -18.01 13.68
CA TYR A 105 -5.25 -19.01 14.60
C TYR A 105 -6.36 -19.86 13.98
N PHE A 106 -7.36 -19.23 13.36
CA PHE A 106 -8.47 -19.97 12.74
C PHE A 106 -8.03 -20.73 11.49
N ALA A 107 -7.11 -20.18 10.69
CA ALA A 107 -6.58 -20.88 9.54
C ALA A 107 -5.69 -22.07 9.96
N GLU A 108 -4.91 -21.96 11.03
CA GLU A 108 -4.14 -23.08 11.61
C GLU A 108 -5.09 -24.21 12.04
N LYS A 109 -6.21 -23.89 12.70
CA LYS A 109 -7.21 -24.92 13.08
C LYS A 109 -7.81 -25.64 11.87
N LEU A 110 -8.20 -24.90 10.83
CA LEU A 110 -8.70 -25.50 9.59
C LEU A 110 -7.65 -26.36 8.86
N TYR A 111 -6.37 -25.99 8.98
CA TYR A 111 -5.26 -26.72 8.38
C TYR A 111 -4.87 -27.96 9.21
N GLU A 112 -4.94 -27.90 10.53
CA GLU A 112 -4.75 -29.05 11.44
C GLU A 112 -5.83 -30.13 11.20
N GLU A 113 -7.07 -29.73 10.91
CA GLU A 113 -8.16 -30.65 10.57
C GLU A 113 -7.97 -31.31 9.19
N ASN A 114 -7.38 -30.58 8.24
CA ASN A 114 -7.09 -31.07 6.89
C ASN A 114 -5.86 -30.36 6.29
N GLU A 115 -4.71 -31.03 6.28
CA GLU A 115 -3.45 -30.47 5.76
C GLU A 115 -3.47 -30.18 4.25
N ASN A 116 -4.48 -30.68 3.52
CA ASN A 116 -4.70 -30.36 2.12
C ASN A 116 -5.67 -29.17 1.92
N ASN A 117 -6.04 -28.47 2.99
CA ASN A 117 -6.91 -27.30 2.92
C ASN A 117 -6.16 -26.09 2.32
N VAL A 118 -6.31 -25.92 1.00
CA VAL A 118 -5.68 -24.84 0.23
C VAL A 118 -6.15 -23.45 0.67
N GLU A 119 -7.42 -23.29 1.06
CA GLU A 119 -7.94 -22.02 1.56
C GLU A 119 -7.28 -21.62 2.88
N ALA A 120 -7.14 -22.57 3.80
CA ALA A 120 -6.42 -22.34 5.06
C ALA A 120 -4.95 -21.95 4.80
N ALA A 121 -4.25 -22.69 3.92
CA ALA A 121 -2.88 -22.37 3.53
C ALA A 121 -2.77 -20.97 2.89
N PHE A 122 -3.74 -20.56 2.06
CA PHE A 122 -3.79 -19.22 1.48
C PHE A 122 -3.89 -18.14 2.56
N PHE A 123 -4.83 -18.25 3.50
CA PHE A 123 -4.98 -17.27 4.56
C PHE A 123 -3.77 -17.23 5.50
N LEU A 124 -3.13 -18.37 5.78
CA LEU A 124 -1.89 -18.41 6.54
C LEU A 124 -0.77 -17.67 5.81
N SER A 125 -0.57 -17.98 4.54
CA SER A 125 0.43 -17.30 3.72
C SER A 125 0.20 -15.78 3.69
N ALA A 126 -1.03 -15.35 3.43
CA ALA A 126 -1.39 -13.95 3.34
C ALA A 126 -1.21 -13.22 4.69
N ALA A 127 -1.76 -13.76 5.79
CA ALA A 127 -1.69 -13.13 7.10
C ALA A 127 -0.24 -13.02 7.62
N TYR A 128 0.56 -14.08 7.48
CA TYR A 128 1.99 -14.02 7.80
C TYR A 128 2.74 -13.04 6.88
N GLY A 129 2.39 -12.96 5.60
CA GLY A 129 2.98 -12.02 4.65
C GLY A 129 2.72 -10.56 5.05
N PHE A 130 1.48 -10.22 5.40
CA PHE A 130 1.10 -8.89 5.89
C PHE A 130 1.77 -8.55 7.23
N LYS A 131 1.83 -9.50 8.19
CA LYS A 131 2.60 -9.31 9.44
C LYS A 131 4.07 -9.06 9.18
N GLY A 132 4.69 -9.86 8.30
CA GLY A 132 6.08 -9.72 7.90
C GLY A 132 6.36 -8.35 7.31
N ARG A 133 5.46 -7.88 6.43
CA ARG A 133 5.53 -6.55 5.83
C ARG A 133 5.48 -5.44 6.88
N LEU A 134 4.49 -5.43 7.77
CA LEU A 134 4.41 -4.37 8.78
C LEU A 134 5.59 -4.43 9.76
N HIS A 135 6.03 -5.62 10.19
CA HIS A 135 7.24 -5.75 11.00
C HIS A 135 8.49 -5.19 10.30
N SER A 136 8.63 -5.41 8.99
CA SER A 136 9.73 -4.84 8.20
C SER A 136 9.70 -3.30 8.20
N GLU A 137 8.52 -2.71 7.98
CA GLU A 137 8.33 -1.25 8.02
C GLU A 137 8.63 -0.65 9.41
N ARG A 138 8.38 -1.43 10.46
CA ARG A 138 8.72 -1.08 11.86
C ARG A 138 10.15 -1.46 12.26
N LYS A 139 10.98 -1.95 11.33
CA LYS A 139 12.36 -2.42 11.57
C LYS A 139 12.46 -3.54 12.62
N ASN A 140 11.38 -4.29 12.82
CA ASN A 140 11.31 -5.47 13.67
C ASN A 140 11.83 -6.70 12.90
N TRP A 141 13.09 -6.64 12.47
CA TRP A 141 13.68 -7.57 11.49
C TRP A 141 13.50 -9.05 11.86
N ARG A 142 13.74 -9.42 13.13
CA ARG A 142 13.57 -10.80 13.59
C ARG A 142 12.14 -11.31 13.39
N LYS A 143 11.14 -10.53 13.79
CA LYS A 143 9.72 -10.89 13.62
C LYS A 143 9.32 -10.89 12.14
N ALA A 144 9.86 -9.97 11.36
CA ALA A 144 9.65 -9.90 9.92
C ALA A 144 10.18 -11.16 9.21
N THR A 145 11.40 -11.62 9.56
CA THR A 145 12.00 -12.84 9.01
C THR A 145 11.19 -14.09 9.36
N VAL A 146 10.77 -14.25 10.62
CA VAL A 146 9.94 -15.40 11.04
C VAL A 146 8.62 -15.40 10.27
N SER A 147 7.93 -14.26 10.22
CA SER A 147 6.65 -14.16 9.49
C SER A 147 6.84 -14.41 7.99
N GLY A 148 7.91 -13.88 7.39
CA GLY A 148 8.22 -14.11 5.98
C GLY A 148 8.49 -15.58 5.65
N LYS A 149 9.21 -16.30 6.53
CA LYS A 149 9.45 -17.74 6.39
C LYS A 149 8.14 -18.52 6.40
N GLU A 150 7.27 -18.26 7.39
CA GLU A 150 5.97 -18.96 7.46
C GLU A 150 5.08 -18.61 6.27
N ALA A 151 5.07 -17.35 5.82
CA ALA A 151 4.31 -16.95 4.65
C ALA A 151 4.68 -17.77 3.40
N LEU A 152 5.97 -18.01 3.19
CA LEU A 152 6.50 -18.78 2.06
C LEU A 152 6.20 -20.28 2.20
N ASN A 153 6.36 -20.84 3.40
CA ASN A 153 6.02 -22.24 3.70
C ASN A 153 4.56 -22.55 3.34
N TYR A 154 3.61 -21.70 3.78
CA TYR A 154 2.20 -21.90 3.46
C TYR A 154 1.84 -21.55 2.02
N MET A 155 2.58 -20.64 1.37
CA MET A 155 2.42 -20.36 -0.06
C MET A 155 2.74 -21.61 -0.90
N GLU A 156 3.85 -22.29 -0.61
CA GLU A 156 4.23 -23.52 -1.30
C GLU A 156 3.19 -24.63 -1.10
N LYS A 157 2.64 -24.75 0.13
CA LYS A 157 1.56 -25.71 0.44
C LYS A 157 0.27 -25.39 -0.31
N ALA A 158 -0.13 -24.13 -0.39
CA ALA A 158 -1.32 -23.71 -1.14
C ALA A 158 -1.20 -24.03 -2.64
N LYS A 159 0.03 -24.00 -3.17
CA LYS A 159 0.32 -24.30 -4.59
C LYS A 159 0.15 -25.78 -4.95
N GLN A 160 0.56 -26.69 -4.07
CA GLN A 160 0.53 -28.14 -4.34
C GLN A 160 -0.88 -28.71 -4.51
N GLY A 161 -1.91 -28.02 -3.97
CA GLY A 161 -3.30 -28.48 -4.00
C GLY A 161 -4.22 -27.82 -5.04
N SER A 162 -3.73 -26.92 -5.91
CA SER A 162 -4.62 -26.11 -6.76
C SER A 162 -4.33 -26.16 -8.26
N ASN A 163 -5.38 -26.43 -9.04
CA ASN A 163 -5.46 -25.98 -10.42
C ASN A 163 -5.94 -24.51 -10.44
N LEU A 164 -4.99 -23.58 -10.46
CA LEU A 164 -5.10 -22.26 -11.11
C LEU A 164 -6.28 -21.34 -10.70
N SER A 165 -6.60 -21.20 -9.40
CA SER A 165 -7.40 -20.03 -9.00
C SER A 165 -6.56 -18.74 -9.15
N PRO A 166 -7.05 -17.69 -9.82
CA PRO A 166 -6.35 -16.40 -9.90
C PRO A 166 -5.99 -15.79 -8.54
N GLU A 167 -6.72 -16.13 -7.46
CA GLU A 167 -6.39 -15.66 -6.11
C GLU A 167 -5.04 -16.22 -5.61
N LEU A 168 -4.78 -17.49 -5.88
CA LEU A 168 -3.58 -18.18 -5.43
C LEU A 168 -2.35 -17.77 -6.26
N LEU A 169 -2.59 -17.36 -7.52
CA LEU A 169 -1.55 -16.86 -8.40
C LEU A 169 -0.91 -15.56 -7.88
N PHE A 170 -1.62 -14.77 -7.07
CA PHE A 170 -1.11 -13.51 -6.53
C PHE A 170 0.18 -13.67 -5.71
N GLY A 171 0.22 -14.68 -4.83
CA GLY A 171 1.40 -14.97 -4.00
C GLY A 171 2.61 -15.34 -4.85
N ASP A 172 2.42 -16.28 -5.78
CA ASP A 172 3.43 -16.69 -6.76
C ASP A 172 3.95 -15.50 -7.58
N ALA A 173 3.07 -14.62 -8.01
CA ALA A 173 3.41 -13.46 -8.81
C ALA A 173 4.33 -12.47 -8.06
N LEU A 174 3.99 -12.19 -6.79
CA LEU A 174 4.82 -11.37 -5.92
C LEU A 174 6.17 -12.04 -5.64
N PHE A 175 6.18 -13.34 -5.34
CA PHE A 175 7.41 -14.08 -5.07
C PHE A 175 8.35 -14.03 -6.28
N ASN A 176 7.86 -14.38 -7.48
CA ASN A 176 8.65 -14.40 -8.71
C ASN A 176 9.32 -13.05 -8.98
N TYR A 177 8.60 -11.94 -8.75
CA TYR A 177 9.17 -10.61 -8.94
C TYR A 177 10.17 -10.23 -7.84
N TYR A 178 9.74 -10.30 -6.58
CA TYR A 178 10.53 -9.76 -5.46
C TYR A 178 11.73 -10.61 -5.09
N ALA A 179 11.73 -11.93 -5.34
CA ALA A 179 12.91 -12.78 -5.12
C ALA A 179 14.11 -12.26 -5.92
N VAL A 180 13.90 -11.90 -7.19
CA VAL A 180 14.94 -11.32 -8.06
C VAL A 180 15.26 -9.89 -7.64
N TRP A 181 14.23 -9.05 -7.44
CA TRP A 181 14.43 -7.65 -7.06
C TRP A 181 15.22 -7.48 -5.74
N ILE A 182 14.95 -8.31 -4.73
CA ILE A 182 15.70 -8.28 -3.46
C ILE A 182 17.16 -8.70 -3.68
N LYS A 183 17.42 -9.74 -4.48
CA LYS A 183 18.78 -10.22 -4.80
C LYS A 183 19.63 -9.13 -5.47
N GLU A 184 19.01 -8.30 -6.29
CA GLU A 184 19.65 -7.17 -6.99
C GLU A 184 19.86 -5.96 -6.07
N ASN A 185 18.85 -5.57 -5.30
CA ASN A 185 18.85 -4.32 -4.53
C ASN A 185 19.44 -4.46 -3.11
N TYR A 186 19.46 -5.67 -2.55
CA TYR A 186 19.99 -5.95 -1.21
C TYR A 186 21.02 -7.10 -1.24
N PRO A 187 22.24 -6.85 -1.75
CA PRO A 187 23.27 -7.89 -1.87
C PRO A 187 23.59 -8.64 -0.58
N LEU A 188 23.43 -7.99 0.58
CA LEU A 188 23.65 -8.60 1.90
C LEU A 188 22.65 -9.72 2.23
N LEU A 189 21.48 -9.74 1.61
CA LEU A 189 20.46 -10.77 1.83
C LEU A 189 20.61 -11.99 0.91
N ARG A 190 21.52 -11.93 -0.09
CA ARG A 190 21.74 -13.02 -1.05
C ARG A 190 21.99 -14.39 -0.43
N PRO A 191 22.79 -14.54 0.66
CA PRO A 191 23.03 -15.86 1.24
C PRO A 191 21.75 -16.55 1.73
N ILE A 192 20.80 -15.77 2.27
CA ILE A 192 19.51 -16.28 2.76
C ILE A 192 18.60 -16.64 1.58
N LEU A 193 18.69 -15.90 0.47
CA LEU A 193 17.86 -16.15 -0.72
C LEU A 193 18.18 -17.49 -1.41
N LEU A 194 19.37 -18.06 -1.22
CA LEU A 194 19.77 -19.36 -1.79
C LEU A 194 18.93 -20.54 -1.29
N PHE A 195 18.21 -20.37 -0.17
CA PHE A 195 17.34 -21.40 0.39
C PHE A 195 15.91 -21.35 -0.17
N PHE A 196 15.61 -20.41 -1.07
CA PHE A 196 14.30 -20.25 -1.69
C PHE A 196 14.37 -20.57 -3.19
N PRO A 197 13.22 -20.93 -3.82
CA PRO A 197 13.16 -21.10 -5.26
C PRO A 197 13.61 -19.83 -6.01
N ASP A 198 14.19 -20.01 -7.20
CA ASP A 198 14.50 -18.88 -8.06
C ASP A 198 13.20 -18.20 -8.55
N GLY A 199 13.22 -16.87 -8.62
CA GLY A 199 12.15 -16.07 -9.20
C GLY A 199 12.44 -15.65 -10.63
N ASP A 200 11.40 -15.14 -11.31
CA ASP A 200 11.49 -14.52 -12.63
C ASP A 200 10.64 -13.24 -12.64
N LYS A 201 11.29 -12.07 -12.82
CA LYS A 201 10.60 -10.77 -12.84
C LYS A 201 9.52 -10.69 -13.91
N LYS A 202 9.82 -11.15 -15.12
CA LYS A 202 8.89 -11.06 -16.26
C LYS A 202 7.68 -11.93 -15.99
N LYS A 203 7.90 -13.16 -15.52
CA LYS A 203 6.84 -14.07 -15.11
C LYS A 203 6.00 -13.47 -13.97
N GLY A 204 6.63 -12.88 -12.96
CA GLY A 204 5.93 -12.23 -11.85
C GLY A 204 5.02 -11.09 -12.33
N ILE A 205 5.48 -10.24 -13.25
CA ILE A 205 4.66 -9.16 -13.84
C ILE A 205 3.50 -9.72 -14.68
N GLU A 206 3.75 -10.76 -15.48
CA GLU A 206 2.72 -11.42 -16.29
C GLU A 206 1.64 -12.02 -15.40
N GLN A 207 2.04 -12.78 -14.38
CA GLN A 207 1.12 -13.36 -13.40
C GLN A 207 0.34 -12.29 -12.63
N LEU A 208 1.00 -11.21 -12.18
CA LEU A 208 0.29 -10.08 -11.56
C LEU A 208 -0.73 -9.47 -12.51
N SER A 209 -0.42 -9.36 -13.80
CA SER A 209 -1.35 -8.85 -14.81
C SER A 209 -2.55 -9.78 -14.98
N THR A 210 -2.34 -11.10 -14.96
CA THR A 210 -3.44 -12.08 -14.94
C THR A 210 -4.34 -11.90 -13.71
N VAL A 211 -3.76 -11.73 -12.52
CA VAL A 211 -4.51 -11.52 -11.26
C VAL A 211 -5.29 -10.21 -11.31
N ALA A 212 -4.66 -9.12 -11.79
CA ALA A 212 -5.25 -7.79 -11.88
C ALA A 212 -6.48 -7.71 -12.81
N VAL A 213 -6.69 -8.70 -13.66
CA VAL A 213 -7.87 -8.83 -14.53
C VAL A 213 -8.84 -9.88 -13.98
N ASN A 214 -8.34 -11.07 -13.65
CA ASN A 214 -9.17 -12.27 -13.46
C ASN A 214 -9.49 -12.60 -12.00
N ALA A 215 -8.70 -12.13 -11.03
CA ALA A 215 -8.98 -12.39 -9.62
C ALA A 215 -10.16 -11.56 -9.13
N PHE A 216 -10.77 -11.97 -8.03
CA PHE A 216 -11.88 -11.28 -7.39
C PHE A 216 -11.38 -10.44 -6.19
N TYR A 217 -10.81 -11.09 -5.16
CA TYR A 217 -10.35 -10.44 -3.93
C TYR A 217 -8.99 -9.78 -4.10
N THR A 218 -8.04 -10.45 -4.75
CA THR A 218 -6.66 -9.96 -4.91
C THR A 218 -6.47 -9.02 -6.10
N ARG A 219 -7.51 -8.77 -6.89
CA ARG A 219 -7.46 -7.92 -8.10
C ARG A 219 -6.88 -6.55 -7.81
N THR A 220 -7.45 -5.84 -6.84
CA THR A 220 -7.05 -4.46 -6.51
C THR A 220 -5.64 -4.42 -5.92
N GLU A 221 -5.25 -5.41 -5.12
CA GLU A 221 -3.86 -5.54 -4.64
C GLU A 221 -2.89 -5.76 -5.80
N ALA A 222 -3.19 -6.65 -6.74
CA ALA A 222 -2.34 -6.87 -7.92
C ALA A 222 -2.18 -5.60 -8.76
N GLN A 223 -3.27 -4.85 -8.98
CA GLN A 223 -3.23 -3.54 -9.64
C GLN A 223 -2.37 -2.53 -8.88
N PHE A 224 -2.49 -2.47 -7.55
CA PHE A 224 -1.66 -1.63 -6.68
C PHE A 224 -0.17 -1.98 -6.77
N PHE A 225 0.17 -3.28 -6.79
CA PHE A 225 1.55 -3.73 -6.94
C PHE A 225 2.10 -3.45 -8.34
N LEU A 226 1.35 -3.74 -9.41
CA LEU A 226 1.74 -3.42 -10.78
C LEU A 226 1.98 -1.93 -10.95
N MET A 227 1.06 -1.10 -10.46
CA MET A 227 1.19 0.36 -10.47
C MET A 227 2.54 0.82 -9.88
N LYS A 228 2.94 0.26 -8.73
CA LYS A 228 4.20 0.60 -8.07
C LYS A 228 5.43 0.04 -8.79
N ILE A 229 5.41 -1.24 -9.13
CA ILE A 229 6.51 -1.95 -9.79
C ILE A 229 6.84 -1.26 -11.11
N LEU A 230 5.82 -1.03 -11.94
CA LEU A 230 6.00 -0.41 -13.26
C LEU A 230 6.54 1.02 -13.15
N ALA A 231 6.04 1.82 -12.20
CA ALA A 231 6.44 3.22 -12.08
C ALA A 231 7.83 3.42 -11.45
N ASN A 232 8.21 2.59 -10.49
CA ASN A 232 9.38 2.85 -9.64
C ASN A 232 10.55 1.93 -9.95
N GLU A 233 10.28 0.68 -10.33
CA GLU A 233 11.32 -0.36 -10.45
C GLU A 233 11.61 -0.67 -11.92
N GLU A 234 10.58 -0.79 -12.75
CA GLU A 234 10.71 -1.11 -14.19
C GLU A 234 10.81 0.12 -15.10
N ASN A 235 10.74 1.33 -14.52
CA ASN A 235 10.83 2.61 -15.23
C ASN A 235 9.86 2.70 -16.44
N ASN A 236 8.64 2.19 -16.29
CA ASN A 236 7.58 2.19 -17.29
C ASN A 236 6.37 3.02 -16.80
N PRO A 237 6.48 4.36 -16.77
CA PRO A 237 5.42 5.24 -16.27
C PRO A 237 4.16 5.21 -17.14
N GLN A 238 4.27 4.91 -18.44
CA GLN A 238 3.13 4.81 -19.35
C GLN A 238 2.20 3.66 -18.97
N GLU A 239 2.75 2.48 -18.69
CA GLU A 239 1.93 1.35 -18.25
C GLU A 239 1.40 1.56 -16.83
N ALA A 240 2.25 2.10 -15.93
CA ALA A 240 1.83 2.42 -14.56
C ALA A 240 0.66 3.44 -14.52
N MET A 241 0.60 4.36 -15.48
CA MET A 241 -0.47 5.35 -15.59
C MET A 241 -1.85 4.69 -15.81
N LYS A 242 -1.93 3.58 -16.54
CA LYS A 242 -3.20 2.87 -16.76
C LYS A 242 -3.80 2.41 -15.43
N TYR A 243 -3.00 1.72 -14.61
CA TYR A 243 -3.39 1.27 -13.28
C TYR A 243 -3.66 2.45 -12.34
N SER A 244 -2.80 3.46 -12.35
CA SER A 244 -2.95 4.64 -11.49
C SER A 244 -4.26 5.37 -11.74
N ARG A 245 -4.61 5.59 -13.02
CA ARG A 245 -5.85 6.23 -13.42
C ARG A 245 -7.05 5.37 -13.07
N TYR A 246 -7.00 4.07 -13.36
CA TYR A 246 -8.08 3.14 -13.05
C TYR A 246 -8.37 3.11 -11.55
N LEU A 247 -7.35 2.94 -10.71
CA LEU A 247 -7.49 2.89 -9.26
C LEU A 247 -8.00 4.21 -8.68
N ALA A 248 -7.46 5.35 -9.13
CA ALA A 248 -7.91 6.66 -8.66
C ALA A 248 -9.33 7.03 -9.12
N THR A 249 -9.78 6.51 -10.27
CA THR A 249 -11.15 6.73 -10.77
C THR A 249 -12.14 5.80 -10.08
N THR A 250 -11.75 4.55 -9.82
CA THR A 250 -12.60 3.54 -9.17
C THR A 250 -12.76 3.82 -7.68
N PHE A 251 -11.70 4.29 -7.03
CA PHE A 251 -11.67 4.61 -5.60
C PHE A 251 -11.26 6.08 -5.40
N PRO A 252 -12.13 7.05 -5.75
CA PRO A 252 -11.79 8.48 -5.75
C PRO A 252 -11.40 9.02 -4.38
N ASP A 253 -11.86 8.39 -3.29
CA ASP A 253 -11.55 8.81 -1.92
C ASP A 253 -10.35 8.06 -1.32
N ASN A 254 -9.68 7.21 -2.11
CA ASN A 254 -8.42 6.62 -1.71
C ASN A 254 -7.27 7.63 -1.89
N ALA A 255 -6.84 8.24 -0.79
CA ALA A 255 -5.78 9.23 -0.80
C ALA A 255 -4.45 8.72 -1.38
N TYR A 256 -4.13 7.42 -1.21
CA TYR A 256 -2.90 6.85 -1.77
C TYR A 256 -2.99 6.76 -3.29
N PHE A 257 -4.07 6.20 -3.83
CA PHE A 257 -4.26 6.06 -5.28
C PHE A 257 -4.34 7.43 -5.96
N GLN A 258 -5.09 8.37 -5.39
CA GLN A 258 -5.19 9.72 -5.94
C GLN A 258 -3.83 10.45 -5.94
N ARG A 259 -3.06 10.35 -4.84
CA ARG A 259 -1.70 10.91 -4.77
C ARG A 259 -0.77 10.29 -5.81
N PHE A 260 -0.84 8.97 -5.97
CA PHE A 260 0.01 8.27 -6.94
C PHE A 260 -0.37 8.66 -8.38
N TYR A 261 -1.67 8.79 -8.67
CA TYR A 261 -2.16 9.27 -9.96
C TYR A 261 -1.68 10.70 -10.26
N ALA A 262 -1.77 11.62 -9.29
CA ALA A 262 -1.20 12.96 -9.43
C ALA A 262 0.31 12.91 -9.74
N ARG A 263 1.06 12.03 -9.07
CA ARG A 263 2.48 11.82 -9.39
C ARG A 263 2.69 11.33 -10.82
N GLN A 264 1.89 10.38 -11.31
CA GLN A 264 2.02 9.92 -12.70
C GLN A 264 1.65 11.02 -13.69
N CYS A 265 0.62 11.83 -13.42
CA CYS A 265 0.29 13.00 -14.24
C CYS A 265 1.47 13.98 -14.31
N TYR A 266 2.16 14.20 -13.20
CA TYR A 266 3.36 15.04 -13.18
C TYR A 266 4.50 14.44 -14.02
N VAL A 267 4.78 13.14 -13.85
CA VAL A 267 5.85 12.44 -14.58
C VAL A 267 5.61 12.45 -16.10
N LEU A 268 4.37 12.23 -16.54
CA LEU A 268 4.01 12.18 -17.95
C LEU A 268 3.64 13.55 -18.55
N GLY A 269 3.66 14.62 -17.75
CA GLY A 269 3.33 15.97 -18.24
C GLY A 269 1.85 16.21 -18.52
N GLU A 270 0.95 15.43 -17.93
CA GLU A 270 -0.51 15.57 -18.01
C GLU A 270 -0.98 16.75 -17.14
N ILE A 271 -0.59 17.97 -17.51
CA ILE A 271 -0.69 19.14 -16.64
C ILE A 271 -2.13 19.49 -16.25
N THR A 272 -3.11 19.30 -17.15
CA THR A 272 -4.52 19.59 -16.86
C THR A 272 -5.07 18.68 -15.77
N GLU A 273 -4.85 17.36 -15.89
CA GLU A 273 -5.27 16.40 -14.86
C GLU A 273 -4.46 16.57 -13.57
N LEU A 274 -3.15 16.85 -13.67
CA LEU A 274 -2.31 17.16 -12.52
C LEU A 274 -2.91 18.28 -11.67
N GLU A 275 -3.32 19.39 -12.30
CA GLU A 275 -3.91 20.53 -11.60
C GLU A 275 -5.23 20.15 -10.94
N LYS A 276 -6.13 19.49 -11.68
CA LYS A 276 -7.44 19.05 -11.19
C LYS A 276 -7.30 18.14 -9.97
N VAL A 277 -6.53 17.06 -10.10
CA VAL A 277 -6.34 16.07 -9.04
C VAL A 277 -5.64 16.69 -7.82
N SER A 278 -4.65 17.57 -8.03
CA SER A 278 -3.96 18.24 -6.92
C SER A 278 -4.90 19.18 -6.13
N LYS A 279 -5.78 19.92 -6.83
CA LYS A 279 -6.81 20.74 -6.17
C LYS A 279 -7.77 19.87 -5.35
N GLU A 280 -8.20 18.75 -5.92
CA GLU A 280 -9.09 17.81 -5.23
C GLU A 280 -8.44 17.20 -3.98
N ILE A 281 -7.15 16.82 -4.04
CA ILE A 281 -6.40 16.34 -2.87
C ILE A 281 -6.39 17.39 -1.75
N LEU A 282 -6.15 18.68 -2.08
CA LEU A 282 -6.15 19.75 -1.08
C LEU A 282 -7.53 20.03 -0.49
N ASP A 283 -8.60 19.95 -1.30
CA ASP A 283 -9.98 20.04 -0.80
C ASP A 283 -10.30 18.92 0.20
N LYS A 284 -10.02 17.67 -0.17
CA LYS A 284 -10.27 16.50 0.68
C LYS A 284 -9.44 16.52 1.97
N LEU A 285 -8.20 17.02 1.89
CA LEU A 285 -7.36 17.29 3.06
C LEU A 285 -7.97 18.34 3.99
N ASN A 286 -8.45 19.47 3.45
CA ASN A 286 -9.10 20.53 4.25
C ASN A 286 -10.39 20.03 4.92
N ARG A 287 -11.11 19.13 4.25
CA ARG A 287 -12.30 18.45 4.79
C ARG A 287 -11.96 17.32 5.77
N LYS A 288 -10.67 17.04 6.01
CA LYS A 288 -10.17 16.00 6.91
C LYS A 288 -10.70 14.61 6.56
N MET A 289 -10.82 14.32 5.27
CA MET A 289 -11.25 13.00 4.81
C MET A 289 -10.22 11.92 5.21
N PRO A 290 -10.64 10.68 5.53
CA PRO A 290 -9.72 9.62 5.92
C PRO A 290 -8.58 9.41 4.91
N GLY A 291 -7.35 9.22 5.39
CA GLY A 291 -6.16 9.03 4.56
C GLY A 291 -5.62 10.30 3.88
N TYR A 292 -6.38 11.40 3.83
CA TYR A 292 -5.90 12.70 3.35
C TYR A 292 -5.17 13.42 4.48
N GLU A 293 -3.87 13.17 4.55
CA GLU A 293 -2.96 13.80 5.52
C GLU A 293 -1.99 14.76 4.81
N GLU A 294 -1.18 15.46 5.60
CA GLU A 294 -0.21 16.45 5.13
C GLU A 294 0.77 15.87 4.09
N ILE A 295 1.04 14.57 4.13
CA ILE A 295 1.83 13.91 3.09
C ILE A 295 1.19 14.02 1.70
N SER A 296 -0.14 13.90 1.59
CA SER A 296 -0.85 14.15 0.33
C SER A 296 -0.85 15.63 -0.01
N GLY A 297 -0.98 16.49 1.00
CA GLY A 297 -0.84 17.94 0.87
C GLY A 297 0.50 18.36 0.27
N ARG A 298 1.61 17.74 0.69
CA ARG A 298 2.97 18.01 0.19
C ARG A 298 3.05 17.82 -1.32
N TYR A 299 2.60 16.67 -1.83
CA TYR A 299 2.62 16.35 -3.26
C TYR A 299 1.75 17.34 -4.04
N ALA A 300 0.49 17.49 -3.63
CA ALA A 300 -0.47 18.35 -4.31
C ALA A 300 0.00 19.82 -4.34
N SER A 301 0.54 20.33 -3.23
CA SER A 301 1.07 21.70 -3.15
C SER A 301 2.29 21.87 -4.06
N PHE A 302 3.25 20.93 -4.04
CA PHE A 302 4.38 21.00 -4.95
C PHE A 302 3.92 21.02 -6.42
N PHE A 303 2.99 20.15 -6.79
CA PHE A 303 2.47 20.06 -8.15
C PHE A 303 1.75 21.34 -8.58
N LEU A 304 0.92 21.94 -7.71
CA LEU A 304 0.29 23.23 -8.01
C LEU A 304 1.32 24.35 -8.12
N GLY A 305 2.35 24.35 -7.27
CA GLY A 305 3.49 25.27 -7.42
C GLY A 305 4.12 25.18 -8.81
N TYR A 306 4.34 23.96 -9.29
CA TYR A 306 4.86 23.70 -10.64
C TYR A 306 3.91 24.20 -11.73
N VAL A 307 2.61 23.88 -11.65
CA VAL A 307 1.60 24.33 -12.63
C VAL A 307 1.55 25.86 -12.71
N TYR A 308 1.45 26.55 -11.57
CA TYR A 308 1.39 28.01 -11.55
C TYR A 308 2.67 28.66 -12.04
N GLN A 309 3.85 28.09 -11.73
CA GLN A 309 5.12 28.62 -12.19
C GLN A 309 5.30 28.46 -13.70
N TYR A 310 5.00 27.28 -14.25
CA TYR A 310 5.40 26.93 -15.61
C TYR A 310 4.28 27.04 -16.65
N ARG A 311 3.03 26.70 -16.31
CA ARG A 311 1.88 26.83 -17.22
C ARG A 311 1.32 28.25 -17.19
N TYR A 312 0.99 28.76 -16.01
CA TYR A 312 0.33 30.06 -15.87
C TYR A 312 1.31 31.24 -15.77
N LYS A 313 2.60 30.98 -15.57
CA LYS A 313 3.64 32.01 -15.39
C LYS A 313 3.31 32.99 -14.25
N LYS A 314 2.75 32.44 -13.16
CA LYS A 314 2.30 33.13 -11.95
C LYS A 314 3.22 32.81 -10.77
N PRO A 315 4.40 33.46 -10.66
CA PRO A 315 5.41 33.10 -9.67
C PRO A 315 5.00 33.38 -8.23
N GLU A 316 4.15 34.38 -7.96
CA GLU A 316 3.68 34.66 -6.59
C GLU A 316 2.74 33.57 -6.08
N GLU A 317 1.82 33.10 -6.93
CA GLU A 317 0.94 31.99 -6.62
C GLU A 317 1.72 30.68 -6.49
N ALA A 318 2.70 30.44 -7.37
CA ALA A 318 3.58 29.30 -7.25
C ALA A 318 4.35 29.27 -5.93
N LYS A 319 4.86 30.44 -5.49
CA LYS A 319 5.56 30.60 -4.21
C LYS A 319 4.70 30.18 -3.03
N LYS A 320 3.40 30.55 -3.01
CA LYS A 320 2.47 30.14 -1.94
C LYS A 320 2.38 28.62 -1.82
N TYR A 321 2.21 27.93 -2.95
CA TYR A 321 2.11 26.48 -2.98
C TYR A 321 3.42 25.76 -2.64
N TYR A 322 4.57 26.27 -3.09
CA TYR A 322 5.85 25.69 -2.67
C TYR A 322 6.12 25.87 -1.18
N LEU A 323 5.80 27.03 -0.60
CA LEU A 323 5.89 27.24 0.85
C LEU A 323 5.00 26.26 1.60
N GLN A 324 3.76 26.07 1.14
CA GLN A 324 2.84 25.09 1.70
C GLN A 324 3.41 23.67 1.63
N SER A 325 4.03 23.27 0.51
CA SER A 325 4.72 21.98 0.39
C SER A 325 5.86 21.83 1.41
N VAL A 326 6.63 22.89 1.67
CA VAL A 326 7.73 22.87 2.65
C VAL A 326 7.19 22.71 4.07
N VAL A 327 6.10 23.38 4.42
CA VAL A 327 5.43 23.23 5.72
C VAL A 327 4.98 21.78 5.93
N TYR A 328 4.28 21.19 4.96
CA TYR A 328 3.86 19.79 5.05
C TYR A 328 5.03 18.82 5.13
N ALA A 329 6.15 19.10 4.44
CA ALA A 329 7.34 18.26 4.53
C ALA A 329 7.97 18.28 5.93
N LYS A 330 7.95 19.43 6.62
CA LYS A 330 8.42 19.57 8.00
C LYS A 330 7.52 18.80 8.97
N ASN A 331 6.21 18.96 8.86
CA ASN A 331 5.26 18.32 9.77
C ASN A 331 5.21 16.77 9.62
N THR A 332 5.68 16.26 8.48
CA THR A 332 5.69 14.82 8.18
C THR A 332 7.07 14.18 8.25
N ASP A 333 8.11 14.86 8.74
CA ASP A 333 9.51 14.39 8.79
C ASP A 333 10.05 13.95 7.42
N GLU A 334 9.76 14.74 6.38
CA GLU A 334 10.07 14.42 4.98
C GLU A 334 10.82 15.55 4.27
N GLU A 335 11.54 16.35 5.05
CA GLU A 335 12.34 17.48 4.58
C GLU A 335 13.41 17.04 3.55
N LYS A 336 13.89 15.80 3.64
CA LYS A 336 14.86 15.22 2.69
C LYS A 336 14.21 14.66 1.42
N SER A 337 12.88 14.70 1.30
CA SER A 337 12.19 14.22 0.10
C SER A 337 12.54 15.07 -1.13
N GLY A 338 12.58 14.44 -2.30
CA GLY A 338 12.89 15.13 -3.56
C GLY A 338 11.95 16.32 -3.83
N TYR A 339 10.66 16.19 -3.53
CA TYR A 339 9.68 17.27 -3.70
C TYR A 339 9.95 18.48 -2.80
N ASN A 340 10.34 18.27 -1.53
CA ASN A 340 10.71 19.37 -0.64
C ASN A 340 11.97 20.10 -1.14
N ILE A 341 13.00 19.33 -1.51
CA ILE A 341 14.25 19.88 -2.06
C ILE A 341 13.96 20.69 -3.34
N SER A 342 13.14 20.16 -4.24
CA SER A 342 12.74 20.87 -5.46
C SER A 342 11.87 22.10 -5.19
N ALA A 343 11.01 22.08 -4.16
CA ALA A 343 10.24 23.24 -3.73
C ALA A 343 11.19 24.37 -3.26
N LEU A 344 12.15 24.05 -2.39
CA LEU A 344 13.16 25.00 -1.90
C LEU A 344 14.02 25.58 -3.03
N VAL A 345 14.44 24.76 -3.99
CA VAL A 345 15.17 25.23 -5.18
C VAL A 345 14.32 26.23 -5.98
N ASN A 346 13.05 25.93 -6.23
CA ASN A 346 12.16 26.84 -6.97
C ASN A 346 11.86 28.12 -6.18
N LEU A 347 11.69 28.03 -4.86
CA LEU A 347 11.58 29.22 -3.98
C LEU A 347 12.82 30.10 -4.06
N GLY A 348 14.02 29.50 -4.05
CA GLY A 348 15.29 30.21 -4.25
C GLY A 348 15.37 30.91 -5.61
N ARG A 349 14.95 30.25 -6.69
CA ARG A 349 14.89 30.84 -8.04
C ARG A 349 13.88 31.98 -8.14
N ILE A 350 12.70 31.84 -7.53
CA ILE A 350 11.68 32.90 -7.47
C ILE A 350 12.23 34.10 -6.69
N ALA A 351 12.84 33.87 -5.52
CA ALA A 351 13.44 34.92 -4.70
C ALA A 351 14.57 35.66 -5.42
N ASP A 352 15.38 34.96 -6.24
CA ASP A 352 16.44 35.59 -7.03
C ASP A 352 15.88 36.53 -8.10
N LYS A 353 14.78 36.14 -8.75
CA LYS A 353 14.07 37.01 -9.70
C LYS A 353 13.39 38.21 -9.03
N GLN A 354 12.99 38.07 -7.77
CA GLN A 354 12.45 39.16 -6.94
C GLN A 354 13.56 40.01 -6.31
N GLU A 355 14.83 39.73 -6.60
CA GLU A 355 16.01 40.38 -6.00
C GLU A 355 16.07 40.29 -4.46
N ASN A 356 15.33 39.35 -3.86
CA ASN A 356 15.34 39.13 -2.41
C ASN A 356 16.49 38.20 -2.02
N TYR A 357 17.70 38.76 -1.97
CA TYR A 357 18.92 38.00 -1.71
C TYR A 357 19.01 37.38 -0.31
N ALA A 358 18.23 37.87 0.66
CA ALA A 358 18.16 37.25 1.98
C ALA A 358 17.49 35.87 1.87
N LEU A 359 16.30 35.81 1.24
CA LEU A 359 15.57 34.57 1.02
C LEU A 359 16.31 33.60 0.09
N VAL A 360 16.99 34.10 -0.95
CA VAL A 360 17.85 33.25 -1.80
C VAL A 360 18.87 32.48 -0.96
N ARG A 361 19.55 33.17 -0.03
CA ARG A 361 20.55 32.52 0.84
C ARG A 361 19.90 31.54 1.80
N GLU A 362 18.73 31.86 2.34
CA GLU A 362 18.01 30.99 3.25
C GLU A 362 17.63 29.67 2.59
N TYR A 363 16.88 29.72 1.48
CA TYR A 363 16.43 28.52 0.79
C TYR A 363 17.58 27.66 0.27
N PHE A 364 18.60 28.25 -0.36
CA PHE A 364 19.72 27.46 -0.87
C PHE A 364 20.62 26.90 0.24
N LYS A 365 20.73 27.56 1.41
CA LYS A 365 21.38 26.94 2.57
C LYS A 365 20.62 25.72 3.06
N GLU A 366 19.29 25.81 3.13
CA GLU A 366 18.43 24.70 3.52
C GLU A 366 18.56 23.53 2.53
N VAL A 367 18.58 23.81 1.21
CA VAL A 367 18.87 22.79 0.19
C VAL A 367 20.22 22.11 0.44
N THR A 368 21.29 22.87 0.73
CA THR A 368 22.60 22.25 0.99
C THR A 368 22.68 21.41 2.27
N LYS A 369 21.77 21.64 3.22
CA LYS A 369 21.65 20.85 4.45
C LYS A 369 20.88 19.55 4.20
N LEU A 370 19.84 19.60 3.39
CA LEU A 370 18.87 18.52 3.21
C LEU A 370 19.18 17.58 2.04
N ALA A 371 19.71 18.12 0.94
CA ALA A 371 19.97 17.36 -0.28
C ALA A 371 21.22 16.49 -0.19
N ASP A 372 21.23 15.37 -0.91
CA ASP A 372 22.42 14.55 -1.05
C ASP A 372 23.55 15.34 -1.70
N ASN A 373 24.77 15.18 -1.19
CA ASN A 373 25.94 15.94 -1.62
C ASN A 373 26.29 15.78 -3.11
N LYS A 374 25.90 14.66 -3.74
CA LYS A 374 26.13 14.38 -5.16
C LYS A 374 24.98 14.85 -6.06
N SER A 375 23.83 15.20 -5.49
CA SER A 375 22.64 15.63 -6.22
C SER A 375 22.87 16.93 -7.01
N SER A 376 22.14 17.09 -8.11
CA SER A 376 22.13 18.32 -8.91
C SER A 376 21.64 19.52 -8.09
N ALA A 377 20.62 19.34 -7.25
CA ALA A 377 20.08 20.38 -6.38
C ALA A 377 21.14 20.94 -5.41
N HIS A 378 21.96 20.07 -4.80
CA HIS A 378 23.04 20.52 -3.92
C HIS A 378 24.11 21.32 -4.66
N LYS A 379 24.50 20.86 -5.86
CA LYS A 379 25.48 21.54 -6.71
C LYS A 379 24.97 22.93 -7.11
N GLU A 380 23.74 23.01 -7.60
CA GLU A 380 23.07 24.27 -7.94
C GLU A 380 23.03 25.23 -6.74
N ALA A 381 22.60 24.75 -5.57
CA ALA A 381 22.53 25.56 -4.36
C ALA A 381 23.89 26.14 -3.97
N LYS A 382 24.96 25.34 -4.03
CA LYS A 382 26.34 25.81 -3.77
C LYS A 382 26.79 26.87 -4.76
N GLU A 383 26.45 26.74 -6.04
CA GLU A 383 26.78 27.72 -7.06
C GLU A 383 26.08 29.07 -6.82
N TYR A 384 24.79 29.05 -6.50
CA TYR A 384 24.04 30.25 -6.13
C TYR A 384 24.67 30.97 -4.92
N LEU A 385 24.99 30.22 -3.87
CA LEU A 385 25.63 30.78 -2.67
C LEU A 385 27.01 31.38 -2.97
N LYS A 386 27.84 30.73 -3.81
CA LYS A 386 29.16 31.25 -4.21
C LYS A 386 29.06 32.52 -5.07
N LYS A 387 28.20 32.53 -6.10
CA LYS A 387 28.04 33.67 -7.03
C LYS A 387 27.59 34.93 -6.29
N LYS A 388 26.69 34.80 -5.31
CA LYS A 388 26.12 35.96 -4.60
C LYS A 388 26.97 36.44 -3.42
N GLN A 389 27.83 35.60 -2.83
CA GLN A 389 28.87 36.06 -1.90
C GLN A 389 29.85 37.04 -2.57
N LYS A 390 30.16 36.84 -3.86
CA LYS A 390 31.04 37.74 -4.63
C LYS A 390 30.37 39.10 -4.95
N LYS A 391 29.04 39.14 -5.11
CA LYS A 391 28.29 40.39 -5.35
C LYS A 391 28.12 41.28 -4.11
N LYS A 392 28.28 40.75 -2.89
CA LYS A 392 28.20 41.53 -1.63
C LYS A 392 29.54 42.17 -1.24
N LYS A 393 30.63 41.79 -1.94
CA LYS A 393 32.01 42.29 -1.74
C LYS A 393 32.44 43.31 -2.80
N LYS A 394 31.57 43.58 -3.77
CA LYS A 394 31.63 44.71 -4.70
C LYS A 394 30.49 45.62 -4.32
#